data_AF-A0A377YU38-F1
#
_entry.id   AF-A0A377YU38-F1
#
_cell.length_a   1.000
_cell.length_b   1.000
_cell.length_c   1.000
_cell.angle_alpha   90.00
_cell.angle_beta   90.00
_cell.angle_gamma   90.00
#
_symmetry.space_group_name_H-M   'P 1'
#
loop_
_entity.id
_entity.type
_entity.pdbx_description
1 polymer ?
#
loop_
_entity_poly.entity_id
_entity_poly.type
_entity_poly.pdbx_seq_one_letter_code
_entity_poly.pdbx_strand_id
1 'polypeptide(L)' 'MLSFSVVKSAGSAGNYYTDKDNYYVLGSMGERWAGQGLNSLGCRAASIRMFLPVFWRAGCRTGRI' A
#
# COMPACT_ATOMS: atom_id res chain seq x y z
N MET A 1 -2.09 1.69 20.74
CA MET A 1 -1.69 0.26 20.64
C MET A 1 -1.19 0.00 19.22
N LEU A 2 -0.14 -0.80 19.04
CA LEU A 2 0.46 -1.13 17.75
C LEU A 2 0.33 -2.64 17.48
N SER A 3 -0.07 -3.02 16.26
CA SER A 3 -0.16 -4.43 15.82
C SER A 3 0.64 -4.67 14.54
N PHE A 4 1.08 -5.92 14.32
CA PHE A 4 1.87 -6.32 13.16
C PHE A 4 1.21 -7.48 12.41
N SER A 5 1.22 -7.44 11.07
CA SER A 5 0.64 -8.48 10.22
C SER A 5 1.34 -8.55 8.85
N VAL A 6 1.48 -9.74 8.29
CA VAL A 6 2.04 -9.94 6.93
C VAL A 6 0.96 -9.76 5.87
N VAL A 7 1.26 -8.98 4.83
CA VAL A 7 0.38 -8.79 3.67
C VAL A 7 0.44 -10.01 2.75
N LYS A 8 -0.70 -10.67 2.52
CA LYS A 8 -0.75 -11.98 1.84
C LYS A 8 -0.71 -11.93 0.31
N SER A 9 -1.27 -10.88 -0.31
CA SER A 9 -1.38 -10.77 -1.77
C SER A 9 -1.53 -9.32 -2.20
N ALA A 10 -0.81 -8.93 -3.26
CA ALA A 10 -0.85 -7.56 -3.78
C ALA A 10 -2.25 -7.16 -4.29
N GLY A 11 -2.95 -8.07 -5.00
CA GLY A 11 -4.26 -7.78 -5.58
C GLY A 11 -5.34 -7.62 -4.51
N SER A 12 -5.41 -8.57 -3.57
CA SER A 12 -6.37 -8.52 -2.47
C SER A 12 -6.12 -7.34 -1.54
N ALA A 13 -4.85 -7.06 -1.21
CA ALA A 13 -4.50 -5.95 -0.34
C ALA A 13 -4.74 -4.58 -0.99
N GLY A 14 -4.47 -4.43 -2.28
CA GLY A 14 -4.74 -3.18 -3.00
C GLY A 14 -6.22 -2.83 -2.96
N ASN A 15 -7.10 -3.80 -3.19
CA ASN A 15 -8.55 -3.61 -3.06
C ASN A 15 -8.95 -3.35 -1.61
N TYR A 16 -8.48 -4.18 -0.67
CA TYR A 16 -8.85 -4.07 0.74
C TYR A 16 -8.47 -2.72 1.35
N TYR A 17 -7.22 -2.26 1.23
CA TYR A 17 -6.80 -1.00 1.85
C TYR A 17 -7.46 0.23 1.21
N THR A 18 -7.94 0.14 -0.03
CA THR A 18 -8.60 1.24 -0.75
C THR A 18 -10.12 1.04 -0.88
N ASP A 19 -10.70 0.16 -0.07
CA ASP A 19 -12.14 -0.07 -0.10
C ASP A 19 -12.88 1.07 0.62
N LYS A 20 -13.93 1.61 -0.02
CA LYS A 20 -14.74 2.70 0.53
C LYS A 20 -15.39 2.33 1.85
N ASP A 21 -15.70 1.06 2.03
CA ASP A 21 -16.33 0.58 3.25
C ASP A 21 -15.43 0.78 4.48
N ASN A 22 -14.10 0.76 4.29
CA ASN A 22 -13.12 0.96 5.37
C ASN A 22 -13.00 2.40 5.87
N TYR A 23 -13.47 3.37 5.09
CA TYR A 23 -13.42 4.79 5.44
C TYR A 23 -14.74 5.51 5.20
N TYR A 24 -15.85 4.77 5.15
CA TYR A 24 -17.18 5.32 4.91
C TYR A 24 -17.53 6.46 5.89
N VAL A 25 -17.31 6.22 7.19
CA VAL A 25 -17.57 7.21 8.25
C VAL A 25 -16.58 8.39 8.20
N LEU A 26 -15.35 8.14 7.76
CA LEU A 26 -14.31 9.17 7.65
C LEU A 26 -14.49 10.04 6.39
N GLY A 27 -15.28 9.59 5.41
CA GLY A 27 -15.54 10.27 4.14
C GLY A 27 -14.39 10.21 3.13
N SER A 28 -13.15 9.96 3.58
CA SER A 28 -11.98 9.79 2.71
C SER A 28 -10.87 8.97 3.39
N MET A 29 -10.02 8.33 2.57
CA MET A 29 -8.92 7.48 3.05
C MET A 29 -7.72 8.27 3.60
N GLY A 30 -7.45 9.46 3.05
CA GLY A 30 -6.27 10.26 3.44
C GLY A 30 -4.93 9.56 3.20
N GLU A 31 -4.84 8.69 2.19
CA GLU A 31 -3.61 7.93 1.91
C GLU A 31 -2.42 8.84 1.60
N ARG A 32 -1.23 8.48 2.11
CA ARG A 32 0.02 9.18 1.83
C ARG A 32 1.22 8.24 1.88
N TRP A 33 2.18 8.51 1.02
CA TRP A 33 3.47 7.84 1.04
C TRP A 33 4.33 8.32 2.21
N ALA A 34 5.05 7.39 2.83
CA ALA A 34 5.96 7.69 3.94
C ALA A 34 7.25 6.86 3.82
N GLY A 35 8.38 7.46 4.19
CA GLY A 35 9.71 6.82 4.16
C GLY A 35 10.60 7.32 3.03
N GLN A 36 11.92 7.31 3.27
CA GLN A 36 12.92 7.86 2.35
C GLN A 36 13.08 7.05 1.05
N GLY A 37 12.78 5.74 1.07
CA GLY A 37 12.87 4.85 -0.10
C GLY A 37 11.93 5.21 -1.25
N LEU A 38 10.92 6.05 -1.01
CA LEU A 38 9.99 6.55 -2.04
C LEU A 38 10.51 7.77 -2.79
N ASN A 39 11.51 8.48 -2.24
CA ASN A 39 12.07 9.69 -2.86
C ASN A 39 12.79 9.38 -4.18
N SER A 40 13.42 8.21 -4.29
CA SER A 40 14.12 7.75 -5.49
C SER A 40 13.17 7.28 -6.60
N LEU A 41 11.94 6.89 -6.25
CA LEU A 41 10.96 6.33 -7.18
C LEU A 41 9.97 7.39 -7.72
N GLY A 42 10.06 8.65 -7.28
CA GLY A 42 9.19 9.74 -7.76
C GLY A 42 7.69 9.53 -7.45
N CYS A 43 7.35 8.60 -6.55
CA CYS A 43 5.99 8.09 -6.35
C CYS A 43 5.08 9.02 -5.52
N ARG A 44 5.14 10.34 -5.71
CA ARG A 44 4.39 11.27 -4.86
C ARG A 44 2.89 11.29 -5.11
N ALA A 45 2.42 10.76 -6.24
CA ALA A 45 1.03 10.91 -6.70
C ALA A 45 0.31 9.60 -7.09
N ALA A 46 0.94 8.43 -6.96
CA ALA A 46 0.29 7.16 -7.30
C ALA A 46 -0.48 6.61 -6.09
N SER A 47 -1.74 6.21 -6.28
CA SER A 47 -2.52 5.54 -5.24
C SER A 47 -1.93 4.17 -4.89
N ILE A 48 -2.06 3.75 -3.63
CA ILE A 48 -1.60 2.44 -3.14
C ILE A 48 -2.15 1.29 -4.00
N ARG A 49 -3.39 1.42 -4.50
CA ARG A 49 -4.03 0.44 -5.38
C ARG A 49 -3.29 0.23 -6.70
N MET A 50 -2.72 1.31 -7.25
CA MET A 50 -1.97 1.25 -8.51
C MET A 50 -0.54 0.74 -8.28
N PHE A 51 0.00 0.97 -7.08
CA PHE A 51 1.40 0.70 -6.78
C PHE A 51 1.68 -0.70 -6.24
N LEU A 52 0.81 -1.28 -5.40
CA LEU A 52 1.02 -2.65 -4.87
C LEU A 52 1.28 -3.71 -5.95
N PRO A 53 0.50 -3.80 -7.03
CA PRO A 53 0.77 -4.79 -8.08
C PRO A 53 2.05 -4.48 -8.88
N VAL A 54 2.44 -3.20 -9.01
CA VAL A 54 3.66 -2.78 -9.73
C VAL A 54 4.91 -3.09 -8.91
N PHE A 55 4.92 -2.72 -7.63
CA PHE A 55 6.05 -2.97 -6.71
C PHE A 55 6.28 -4.47 -6.49
N TRP A 56 5.19 -5.24 -6.37
CA TRP A 56 5.28 -6.69 -6.23
C TRP A 56 5.78 -7.38 -7.51
N ARG A 57 5.41 -6.88 -8.70
CA ARG A 57 5.94 -7.37 -9.99
C ARG A 57 7.39 -6.98 -10.24
N ALA A 58 7.83 -5.82 -9.74
CA ALA A 58 9.21 -5.33 -9.88
C ALA A 58 10.24 -6.09 -9.01
N GLY A 59 9.83 -7.12 -8.27
CA GLY A 59 10.78 -8.04 -7.64
C GLY A 59 11.40 -7.54 -6.33
N CYS A 60 10.77 -6.60 -5.62
CA CYS A 60 11.00 -6.46 -4.18
C CYS A 60 10.33 -7.63 -3.43
N ARG A 61 10.83 -8.85 -3.67
CA ARG A 61 10.59 -9.97 -2.76
C ARG A 61 11.19 -9.55 -1.44
N THR A 62 10.35 -9.33 -0.43
CA THR A 62 10.78 -9.39 0.97
C THR A 62 11.58 -10.69 1.09
N GLY A 63 12.88 -10.57 1.33
CA GLY A 63 13.70 -11.70 1.72
C GLY A 63 12.97 -12.41 2.86
N ARG A 64 12.95 -13.75 2.80
CA ARG A 64 12.50 -14.64 3.87
C ARG A 64 12.79 -14.00 5.23
N ILE A 65 11.72 -13.69 5.96
CA ILE A 65 11.74 -13.67 7.42
C ILE A 65 11.29 -15.07 7.84
#